data_AF-G7YN89-F1
#
_entry.id   AF-G7YN89-F1
#
_cell.length_a   1.000
_cell.length_b   1.000
_cell.length_c   1.000
_cell.angle_alpha   90.00
_cell.angle_beta   90.00
_cell.angle_gamma   90.00
#
_symmetry.space_group_name_H-M   'P 1'
#
loop_
_entity.id
_entity.type
_entity.pdbx_description
1 polymer ?
#
loop_
_entity_poly.entity_id
_entity_poly.type
_entity_poly.pdbx_seq_one_letter_code
_entity_poly.pdbx_strand_id
1 'polypeptide(L)'
;MLLASPVFRHFIVVHEALAQEQQVGFLPGPALRTDDSVRLASVLRAASARHMAPTSSGPRKVRTNRLATERLADLDVRRTYQNRLPGSLPKAPSSDGNAYWDEIATSLHSAGNFACGTTSPGARKHWISDRTVTLLKSRRNVPAGPEHNEVRGIIRRQVKLSVRADREVWWTQKAKEMEEAQEAGNARRLFQLIRVTGPMASKWCP
;
A
#
# COMPACT_ATOMS: atom_id res chain seq x y z
N MET A 1 27.45 -4.25 -7.84
CA MET A 1 27.63 -2.78 -7.71
C MET A 1 26.36 -2.08 -7.21
N LEU A 2 25.79 -2.52 -6.08
CA LEU A 2 24.60 -1.88 -5.46
C LEU A 2 24.97 -0.82 -4.40
N LEU A 3 26.27 -0.60 -4.17
CA LEU A 3 26.80 0.35 -3.17
C LEU A 3 27.12 1.75 -3.73
N ALA A 4 26.78 2.01 -5.00
CA ALA A 4 27.15 3.24 -5.70
C ALA A 4 25.97 4.21 -5.95
N SER A 5 24.77 3.94 -5.44
CA SER A 5 23.66 4.90 -5.52
C SER A 5 23.64 5.79 -4.27
N PRO A 6 23.79 7.13 -4.40
CA PRO A 6 23.78 8.07 -3.27
C PRO A 6 22.54 7.96 -2.39
N VAL A 7 21.39 7.61 -3.00
CA VAL A 7 20.10 7.43 -2.33
C VAL A 7 20.11 6.22 -1.39
N PHE A 8 20.84 5.15 -1.75
CA PHE A 8 20.97 3.95 -0.93
C PHE A 8 21.87 4.19 0.29
N ARG A 9 22.94 4.99 0.14
CA ARG A 9 23.79 5.40 1.26
C ARG A 9 23.03 6.25 2.27
N HIS A 10 22.19 7.17 1.80
CA HIS A 10 21.38 8.00 2.70
C HIS A 10 20.31 7.17 3.44
N PHE A 11 19.69 6.19 2.76
CA PHE A 11 18.74 5.27 3.37
C PHE A 11 19.37 4.37 4.46
N ILE A 12 20.60 3.90 4.25
CA ILE A 12 21.33 3.14 5.29
C ILE A 12 21.68 4.03 6.48
N VAL A 13 22.19 5.24 6.25
CA VAL A 13 22.56 6.17 7.34
C VAL A 13 21.35 6.55 8.20
N VAL A 14 20.19 6.80 7.60
CA VAL A 14 18.96 7.12 8.34
C VAL A 14 18.43 5.92 9.12
N HIS A 15 18.51 4.71 8.55
CA HIS A 15 18.07 3.49 9.24
C HIS A 15 19.02 3.07 10.37
N GLU A 16 20.32 3.36 10.25
CA GLU A 16 21.34 3.06 11.25
C GLU A 16 21.29 4.07 12.42
N ALA A 17 21.04 5.35 12.14
CA ALA A 17 20.83 6.37 13.17
C ALA A 17 19.59 6.09 14.06
N LEU A 18 18.53 5.50 13.50
CA LEU A 18 17.34 5.08 14.27
C LEU A 18 17.57 3.82 15.11
N ALA A 19 18.58 3.00 14.79
CA ALA A 19 18.89 1.78 15.54
C ALA A 19 19.81 2.05 16.75
N GLN A 20 20.57 3.13 16.72
CA GLN A 20 21.56 3.47 17.75
C GLN A 20 20.93 4.10 19.00
N GLU A 21 19.73 4.67 18.88
CA GLU A 21 18.93 5.21 20.00
C GLU A 21 18.27 4.12 20.87
N GLN A 22 18.24 2.85 20.42
CA GLN A 22 17.51 1.79 21.14
C GLN A 22 18.39 0.84 21.98
N GLN A 23 19.69 1.13 22.12
CA GLN A 23 20.66 0.26 22.85
C GLN A 23 21.19 0.83 24.16
N VAL A 24 20.53 1.81 24.78
CA VAL A 24 20.87 2.18 26.17
C VAL A 24 20.00 1.39 27.14
N GLY A 25 20.45 0.16 27.42
CA GLY A 25 20.05 -0.54 28.65
C GLY A 25 19.66 -2.00 28.48
N PHE A 26 20.64 -2.92 28.45
CA PHE A 26 20.47 -4.23 29.07
C PHE A 26 21.83 -4.92 29.35
N LEU A 27 22.11 -5.22 30.61
CA LEU A 27 23.31 -5.95 31.08
C LEU A 27 23.19 -7.47 30.80
N PRO A 28 24.30 -8.21 30.60
CA PRO A 28 24.26 -9.60 30.18
C PRO A 28 24.24 -10.59 31.36
N GLY A 29 23.27 -11.52 31.36
CA GLY A 29 23.23 -12.74 32.17
C GLY A 29 23.34 -14.01 31.29
N PRO A 30 23.64 -15.18 31.86
CA PRO A 30 24.58 -16.15 31.26
C PRO A 30 24.02 -17.05 30.16
N ALA A 31 24.96 -17.52 29.33
CA ALA A 31 24.79 -18.23 28.07
C ALA A 31 23.96 -19.53 28.14
N LEU A 32 22.79 -19.50 27.49
CA LEU A 32 22.06 -20.69 27.07
C LEU A 32 22.73 -21.28 25.83
N ARG A 33 23.03 -22.59 25.87
CA ARG A 33 23.81 -23.30 24.86
C ARG A 33 23.14 -23.29 23.49
N THR A 34 23.97 -23.11 22.47
CA THR A 34 23.64 -22.82 21.07
C THR A 34 22.77 -23.89 20.38
N ASP A 35 22.72 -25.12 20.91
CA ASP A 35 22.00 -26.24 20.31
C ASP A 35 20.48 -26.25 20.57
N ASP A 36 20.01 -25.68 21.68
CA ASP A 36 18.57 -25.68 22.02
C ASP A 36 17.76 -24.66 21.20
N SER A 37 18.40 -23.54 20.84
CA SER A 37 17.83 -22.47 20.01
C SER A 37 17.49 -22.94 18.60
N VAL A 38 18.33 -23.81 18.03
CA VAL A 38 18.18 -24.32 16.65
C VAL A 38 17.03 -25.33 16.58
N ARG A 39 16.83 -26.15 17.63
CA ARG A 39 15.70 -27.08 17.72
C ARG A 39 14.38 -26.34 17.87
N LEU A 40 14.31 -25.33 18.74
CA LEU A 40 13.11 -24.48 18.89
C LEU A 40 12.76 -23.72 17.60
N ALA A 41 13.76 -23.17 16.91
CA ALA A 41 13.56 -22.50 15.63
C ALA A 41 13.07 -23.45 14.53
N SER A 42 13.52 -24.71 14.52
CA SER A 42 13.09 -25.72 13.55
C SER A 42 11.64 -26.19 13.79
N VAL A 43 11.24 -26.35 15.05
CA VAL A 43 9.86 -26.72 15.43
C VAL A 43 8.87 -25.60 15.10
N LEU A 44 9.22 -24.33 15.34
CA LEU A 44 8.40 -23.18 14.97
C LEU A 44 8.24 -23.04 13.45
N ARG A 45 9.29 -23.36 12.68
CA ARG A 45 9.26 -23.34 11.20
C ARG A 45 8.37 -24.46 10.63
N ALA A 46 8.36 -25.64 11.25
CA ALA A 46 7.51 -26.76 10.86
C ALA A 46 6.03 -26.56 11.21
N ALA A 47 5.72 -25.90 12.34
CA ALA A 47 4.35 -25.57 12.73
C ALA A 47 3.72 -24.51 11.81
N SER A 48 4.51 -23.53 11.35
CA SER A 48 4.06 -22.47 10.44
C SER A 48 3.68 -23.00 9.05
N ALA A 49 4.34 -24.05 8.58
CA ALA A 49 4.09 -24.64 7.25
C ALA A 49 2.75 -25.36 7.12
N ARG A 50 2.13 -25.81 8.22
CA ARG A 50 0.86 -26.55 8.19
C ARG A 50 -0.39 -25.66 8.16
N HIS A 51 -0.22 -24.34 8.18
CA HIS A 51 -1.35 -23.39 8.22
C HIS A 51 -1.42 -22.47 6.97
N MET A 52 -1.04 -22.99 5.80
CA MET A 52 -1.00 -22.26 4.53
C MET A 52 -1.69 -23.03 3.39
N ALA A 53 -2.86 -23.64 3.65
CA ALA A 53 -3.78 -24.02 2.57
C ALA A 53 -4.68 -22.80 2.27
N PRO A 54 -4.57 -22.16 1.10
CA PRO A 54 -5.42 -21.03 0.76
C PRO A 54 -6.77 -21.54 0.26
N THR A 55 -7.78 -21.55 1.13
CA THR A 55 -9.18 -21.53 0.71
C THR A 55 -9.52 -20.11 0.25
N SER A 56 -9.06 -19.71 -0.93
CA SER A 56 -9.42 -18.42 -1.52
C SER A 56 -10.61 -18.59 -2.48
N SER A 57 -11.80 -18.72 -1.93
CA SER A 57 -13.06 -18.41 -2.64
C SER A 57 -13.88 -17.39 -1.83
N GLY A 58 -13.20 -16.32 -1.41
CA GLY A 58 -13.89 -15.17 -0.81
C GLY A 58 -14.54 -14.30 -1.92
N PRO A 59 -15.76 -13.80 -1.72
CA PRO A 59 -16.46 -12.98 -2.70
C PRO A 59 -15.65 -11.71 -3.01
N ARG A 60 -15.56 -11.40 -4.30
CA ARG A 60 -14.82 -10.27 -4.85
C ARG A 60 -15.38 -8.96 -4.29
N LYS A 61 -14.68 -8.37 -3.31
CA LYS A 61 -15.07 -7.12 -2.65
C LYS A 61 -15.19 -6.01 -3.70
N VAL A 62 -16.41 -5.55 -3.95
CA VAL A 62 -16.68 -4.38 -4.78
C VAL A 62 -15.88 -3.22 -4.22
N ARG A 63 -15.14 -2.51 -5.09
CA ARG A 63 -14.36 -1.32 -4.72
C ARG A 63 -15.37 -0.24 -4.31
N THR A 64 -15.72 -0.15 -3.04
CA THR A 64 -16.53 0.96 -2.51
C THR A 64 -15.66 2.21 -2.54
N ASN A 65 -16.06 3.19 -3.35
CA ASN A 65 -15.45 4.52 -3.31
C ASN A 65 -15.65 5.08 -1.91
N ARG A 66 -14.58 5.62 -1.31
CA ARG A 66 -14.64 6.13 0.06
C ARG A 66 -15.39 7.45 0.06
N LEU A 67 -16.23 7.67 1.06
CA LEU A 67 -16.87 8.97 1.29
C LEU A 67 -15.78 10.03 1.51
N ALA A 68 -15.93 11.18 0.86
CA ALA A 68 -15.04 12.33 0.98
C ALA A 68 -15.26 13.07 2.32
N THR A 69 -15.04 12.38 3.44
CA THR A 69 -15.32 12.90 4.80
C THR A 69 -14.58 14.20 5.11
N GLU A 70 -13.45 14.45 4.46
CA GLU A 70 -12.70 15.70 4.52
C GLU A 70 -13.51 16.91 4.06
N ARG A 71 -14.49 16.73 3.16
CA ARG A 71 -15.38 17.80 2.72
C ARG A 71 -16.36 18.26 3.80
N LEU A 72 -16.57 17.49 4.87
CA LEU A 72 -17.36 17.93 6.02
C LEU A 72 -16.67 19.03 6.85
N ALA A 73 -15.39 19.33 6.56
CA ALA A 73 -14.73 20.52 7.09
C ALA A 73 -15.30 21.81 6.49
N ASP A 74 -15.92 21.73 5.30
CA ASP A 74 -16.66 22.83 4.69
C ASP A 74 -18.03 22.98 5.37
N LEU A 75 -18.32 24.19 5.84
CA LEU A 75 -19.54 24.52 6.58
C LEU A 75 -20.80 24.30 5.75
N ASP A 76 -20.75 24.55 4.44
CA ASP A 76 -21.91 24.42 3.55
C ASP A 76 -22.23 22.95 3.24
N VAL A 77 -21.18 22.16 3.02
CA VAL A 77 -21.29 20.70 2.86
C VAL A 77 -21.82 20.05 4.15
N ARG A 78 -21.31 20.48 5.31
CA ARG A 78 -21.76 20.00 6.62
C ARG A 78 -23.23 20.33 6.88
N ARG A 79 -23.66 21.54 6.52
CA ARG A 79 -25.07 21.97 6.63
C ARG A 79 -25.98 21.12 5.75
N THR A 80 -25.55 20.85 4.52
CA THR A 80 -26.29 19.99 3.57
C THR A 80 -26.45 18.57 4.11
N TYR A 81 -25.40 18.01 4.71
CA TYR A 81 -25.45 16.70 5.36
C TYR A 81 -26.46 16.67 6.53
N GLN A 82 -26.39 17.67 7.41
CA GLN A 82 -27.28 17.79 8.58
C GLN A 82 -28.76 17.93 8.20
N ASN A 83 -29.06 18.63 7.11
CA ASN A 83 -30.44 18.78 6.64
C ASN A 83 -30.99 17.48 6.00
N ARG A 84 -30.13 16.64 5.44
CA ARG A 84 -30.55 15.44 4.70
C ARG A 84 -30.62 14.17 5.56
N LEU A 85 -29.80 14.09 6.60
CA LEU A 85 -29.72 12.91 7.48
C LEU A 85 -31.07 12.56 8.15
N PRO A 86 -31.84 13.52 8.72
CA PRO A 86 -33.10 13.23 9.39
C PRO A 86 -34.16 12.62 8.45
N GLY A 87 -34.15 13.01 7.17
CA GLY A 87 -35.08 12.47 6.16
C GLY A 87 -34.72 11.07 5.66
N SER A 88 -33.51 10.59 5.96
CA SER A 88 -33.03 9.27 5.53
C SER A 88 -33.06 8.23 6.65
N LEU A 89 -33.19 8.66 7.92
CA LEU A 89 -33.19 7.78 9.09
C LEU A 89 -34.46 6.90 9.16
N PRO A 90 -34.35 5.67 9.68
CA PRO A 90 -35.50 4.81 9.90
C PRO A 90 -36.45 5.42 10.94
N LYS A 91 -37.74 5.48 10.61
CA LYS A 91 -38.78 6.11 11.44
C LYS A 91 -39.21 5.25 12.63
N ALA A 92 -38.99 3.94 12.55
CA ALA A 92 -39.28 2.99 13.61
C ALA A 92 -38.14 1.97 13.66
N PRO A 93 -37.68 1.57 14.85
CA PRO A 93 -36.65 0.54 14.98
C PRO A 93 -37.18 -0.80 14.47
N SER A 94 -36.40 -1.46 13.62
CA SER A 94 -36.58 -2.87 13.28
C SER A 94 -36.57 -3.72 14.56
N SER A 95 -37.39 -4.79 14.62
CA SER A 95 -37.36 -5.72 15.76
C SER A 95 -36.07 -6.52 15.84
N ASP A 96 -35.32 -6.60 14.74
CA ASP A 96 -33.95 -7.10 14.72
C ASP A 96 -32.95 -5.94 14.89
N GLY A 97 -32.14 -6.03 15.94
CA GLY A 97 -31.12 -5.04 16.24
C GLY A 97 -30.04 -4.95 15.16
N ASN A 98 -29.68 -6.07 14.51
CA ASN A 98 -28.65 -6.03 13.47
C ASN A 98 -29.14 -5.32 12.21
N ALA A 99 -30.35 -5.65 11.75
CA ALA A 99 -31.00 -4.95 10.64
C ALA A 99 -31.17 -3.44 10.91
N TYR A 100 -31.51 -3.06 12.15
CA TYR A 100 -31.63 -1.65 12.53
C TYR A 100 -30.30 -0.88 12.40
N TRP A 101 -29.18 -1.48 12.84
CA TRP A 101 -27.86 -0.86 12.69
C TRP A 101 -27.42 -0.77 11.23
N ASP A 102 -27.75 -1.77 10.39
CA ASP A 102 -27.48 -1.74 8.95
C ASP A 102 -28.29 -0.66 8.23
N GLU A 103 -29.54 -0.42 8.65
CA GLU A 103 -30.37 0.68 8.15
C GLU A 103 -29.79 2.06 8.52
N ILE A 104 -29.33 2.23 9.77
CA ILE A 104 -28.64 3.46 10.19
C ILE A 104 -27.36 3.68 9.37
N ALA A 105 -26.55 2.64 9.22
CA ALA A 105 -25.31 2.70 8.44
C ALA A 105 -25.57 3.07 6.98
N THR A 106 -26.62 2.50 6.37
CA THR A 106 -27.06 2.80 5.00
C THR A 106 -27.55 4.24 4.87
N SER A 107 -28.31 4.72 5.86
CA SER A 107 -28.83 6.09 5.91
C SER A 107 -27.70 7.13 6.01
N LEU A 108 -26.73 6.88 6.89
CA LEU A 108 -25.51 7.69 7.04
C LEU A 108 -24.70 7.69 5.74
N HIS A 109 -24.53 6.53 5.11
CA HIS A 109 -23.79 6.41 3.87
C HIS A 109 -24.48 7.12 2.69
N SER A 110 -25.82 7.07 2.63
CA SER A 110 -26.64 7.76 1.63
C SER A 110 -26.57 9.29 1.78
N ALA A 111 -26.77 9.80 3.01
CA ALA A 111 -26.64 11.22 3.31
C ALA A 111 -25.20 11.73 3.07
N GLY A 112 -24.21 10.91 3.42
CA GLY A 112 -22.80 11.19 3.17
C GLY A 112 -22.49 11.30 1.67
N ASN A 113 -23.00 10.36 0.87
CA ASN A 113 -22.82 10.39 -0.59
C ASN A 113 -23.48 11.63 -1.21
N PHE A 114 -24.65 12.02 -0.70
CA PHE A 114 -25.37 13.19 -1.16
C PHE A 114 -24.61 14.50 -0.88
N ALA A 115 -24.10 14.67 0.35
CA ALA A 115 -23.45 15.92 0.74
C ALA A 115 -21.98 16.01 0.31
N CYS A 116 -21.20 14.95 0.56
CA CYS A 116 -19.75 14.97 0.37
C CYS A 116 -19.36 14.48 -1.04
N GLY A 117 -20.24 13.72 -1.70
CA GLY A 117 -19.86 12.92 -2.86
C GLY A 117 -18.90 11.79 -2.50
N THR A 118 -18.57 10.99 -3.50
CA THR A 118 -17.52 9.98 -3.38
C THR A 118 -16.18 10.59 -3.75
N THR A 119 -15.14 10.43 -2.93
CA THR A 119 -13.80 10.51 -3.50
C THR A 119 -13.62 9.26 -4.34
N SER A 120 -13.58 9.44 -5.66
CA SER A 120 -12.95 8.42 -6.49
C SER A 120 -11.55 8.26 -5.90
N PRO A 121 -11.15 7.07 -5.43
CA PRO A 121 -9.80 6.85 -4.96
C PRO A 121 -8.90 7.42 -6.04
N GLY A 122 -8.22 8.54 -5.76
CA GLY A 122 -7.58 9.36 -6.78
C GLY A 122 -6.87 8.42 -7.72
N ALA A 123 -7.19 8.50 -9.02
CA ALA A 123 -6.81 7.51 -10.02
C ALA A 123 -5.40 7.08 -9.68
N ARG A 124 -5.21 5.82 -9.23
CA ARG A 124 -3.92 5.37 -8.72
C ARG A 124 -2.95 5.65 -9.85
N LYS A 125 -2.20 6.75 -9.77
CA LYS A 125 -1.27 7.14 -10.81
C LYS A 125 -0.33 5.94 -10.88
N HIS A 126 -0.39 5.23 -11.99
CA HIS A 126 0.51 4.14 -12.27
C HIS A 126 1.90 4.74 -12.14
N TRP A 127 2.72 4.20 -11.24
CA TRP A 127 4.12 4.64 -11.10
C TRP A 127 4.94 4.38 -12.37
N ILE A 128 4.34 3.63 -13.29
CA ILE A 128 4.82 3.26 -14.61
C ILE A 128 4.31 4.30 -15.61
N SER A 129 5.20 4.88 -16.41
CA SER A 129 4.83 5.86 -17.43
C SER A 129 4.09 5.22 -18.62
N ASP A 130 3.36 6.03 -19.39
CA ASP A 130 2.69 5.57 -20.60
C ASP A 130 3.67 5.00 -21.64
N ARG A 131 4.92 5.50 -21.63
CA ARG A 131 6.01 4.93 -22.43
C ARG A 131 6.31 3.49 -22.03
N THR A 132 6.38 3.16 -20.75
CA THR A 132 6.59 1.77 -20.33
C THR A 132 5.35 0.91 -20.60
N VAL A 133 4.15 1.46 -20.45
CA VAL A 133 2.90 0.76 -20.80
C VAL A 133 2.86 0.41 -22.30
N THR A 134 3.25 1.33 -23.17
CA THR A 134 3.32 1.07 -24.63
C THR A 134 4.36 0.01 -24.96
N LEU A 135 5.55 0.04 -24.36
CA LEU A 135 6.56 -1.02 -24.52
C LEU A 135 6.07 -2.39 -24.05
N LEU A 136 5.34 -2.45 -22.93
CA LEU A 136 4.72 -3.68 -22.44
C LEU A 136 3.63 -4.21 -23.37
N LYS A 137 2.84 -3.32 -23.98
CA LYS A 137 1.87 -3.69 -25.03
C LYS A 137 2.58 -4.23 -26.28
N SER A 138 3.62 -3.54 -26.76
CA SER A 138 4.42 -4.01 -27.90
C SER A 138 5.03 -5.38 -27.65
N ARG A 139 5.54 -5.64 -26.43
CA ARG A 139 6.06 -6.96 -26.04
C ARG A 139 5.02 -8.08 -26.18
N ARG A 140 3.75 -7.81 -25.84
CA ARG A 140 2.67 -8.80 -25.94
C ARG A 140 2.28 -9.11 -27.39
N ASN A 141 2.53 -8.17 -28.30
CA ASN A 141 2.19 -8.32 -29.71
C ASN A 141 3.28 -9.04 -30.53
N VAL A 142 4.44 -9.37 -29.93
CA VAL A 142 5.51 -10.10 -30.64
C VAL A 142 5.14 -11.58 -30.78
N PRO A 143 5.04 -12.13 -32.01
CA PRO A 143 4.66 -13.52 -32.25
C PRO A 143 5.71 -14.48 -31.68
N ALA A 144 5.26 -15.68 -31.29
CA ALA A 144 6.15 -16.75 -30.86
C ALA A 144 6.83 -17.38 -32.08
N GLY A 145 8.16 -17.36 -32.10
CA GLY A 145 8.97 -17.97 -33.15
C GLY A 145 10.42 -17.49 -33.10
N PRO A 146 11.38 -18.30 -33.58
CA PRO A 146 12.80 -17.94 -33.57
C PRO A 146 13.11 -16.69 -34.40
N GLU A 147 12.37 -16.45 -35.49
CA GLU A 147 12.49 -15.28 -36.36
C GLU A 147 12.22 -13.94 -35.63
N HIS A 148 11.50 -13.97 -34.51
CA HIS A 148 11.18 -12.79 -33.70
C HIS A 148 12.00 -12.68 -32.42
N ASN A 149 13.01 -13.54 -32.22
CA ASN A 149 13.78 -13.58 -30.97
C ASN A 149 14.59 -12.28 -30.75
N GLU A 150 15.17 -11.73 -31.80
CA GLU A 150 15.95 -10.49 -31.73
C GLU A 150 15.08 -9.29 -31.34
N VAL A 151 13.95 -9.11 -32.02
CA VAL A 151 12.94 -8.08 -31.73
C VAL A 151 12.44 -8.20 -30.29
N ARG A 152 12.16 -9.43 -29.84
CA ARG A 152 11.76 -9.72 -28.46
C ARG A 152 12.86 -9.34 -27.47
N GLY A 153 14.12 -9.61 -27.79
CA GLY A 153 15.28 -9.25 -26.98
C GLY A 153 15.47 -7.74 -26.86
N ILE A 154 15.32 -7.00 -27.96
CA ILE A 154 15.38 -5.52 -27.98
C ILE A 154 14.26 -4.95 -27.09
N ILE A 155 13.02 -5.39 -27.27
CA ILE A 155 11.88 -4.88 -26.48
C ILE A 155 12.05 -5.23 -24.99
N ARG A 156 12.53 -6.44 -24.65
CA ARG A 156 12.81 -6.80 -23.24
C ARG A 156 13.83 -5.85 -22.60
N ARG A 157 14.91 -5.51 -23.33
CA ARG A 157 15.92 -4.55 -22.85
C ARG A 157 15.34 -3.16 -22.65
N GLN A 158 14.54 -2.67 -23.61
CA GLN A 158 13.87 -1.38 -23.51
C GLN A 158 12.89 -1.30 -22.33
N VAL A 159 12.05 -2.33 -22.15
CA VAL A 159 11.14 -2.43 -20.99
C VAL A 159 11.93 -2.41 -19.68
N LYS A 160 13.05 -3.15 -19.60
CA LYS A 160 13.87 -3.18 -18.38
C LYS A 160 14.44 -1.80 -18.04
N LEU A 161 14.90 -1.07 -19.05
CA LEU A 161 15.42 0.29 -18.88
C LEU A 161 14.32 1.28 -18.50
N SER A 162 13.16 1.23 -19.16
CA SER A 162 12.06 2.17 -18.89
C SER A 162 11.44 1.94 -17.51
N VAL A 163 11.27 0.68 -17.09
CA VAL A 163 10.83 0.33 -15.74
C VAL A 163 11.83 0.80 -14.68
N ARG A 164 13.14 0.72 -14.95
CA ARG A 164 14.16 1.24 -14.03
C ARG A 164 14.04 2.76 -13.90
N ALA A 165 13.92 3.48 -15.02
CA ALA A 165 13.74 4.93 -15.00
C ALA A 165 12.46 5.35 -14.26
N ASP A 166 11.32 4.72 -14.55
CA ASP A 166 10.05 4.96 -13.85
C ASP A 166 10.18 4.70 -12.34
N ARG A 167 10.91 3.64 -11.96
CA ARG A 167 11.19 3.31 -10.56
C ARG A 167 12.07 4.36 -9.89
N GLU A 168 13.11 4.85 -10.54
CA GLU A 168 13.97 5.92 -10.02
C GLU A 168 13.15 7.19 -9.76
N VAL A 169 12.34 7.62 -10.73
CA VAL A 169 11.44 8.77 -10.57
C VAL A 169 10.47 8.57 -9.41
N TRP A 170 9.87 7.38 -9.30
CA TRP A 170 8.95 7.06 -8.22
C TRP A 170 9.62 7.10 -6.84
N TRP A 171 10.84 6.56 -6.71
CA TRP A 171 11.59 6.59 -5.45
C TRP A 171 12.00 8.00 -5.05
N THR A 172 12.44 8.83 -6.01
CA THR A 172 12.74 10.25 -5.75
C THR A 172 11.51 11.00 -5.26
N GLN A 173 10.36 10.81 -5.92
CA GLN A 173 9.11 11.44 -5.49
C GLN A 173 8.68 10.95 -4.09
N LYS A 174 8.86 9.66 -3.79
CA LYS A 174 8.49 9.10 -2.49
C LYS A 174 9.40 9.58 -1.36
N ALA A 175 10.69 9.75 -1.62
CA ALA A 175 11.62 10.34 -0.66
C ALA A 175 11.22 11.78 -0.32
N LYS A 176 10.88 12.58 -1.34
CA LYS A 176 10.38 13.94 -1.14
C LYS A 176 9.09 13.99 -0.31
N GLU A 177 8.12 13.13 -0.60
CA GLU A 177 6.89 13.03 0.21
C GLU A 177 7.16 12.64 1.68
N MET A 178 8.20 11.84 1.94
CA MET A 178 8.60 11.47 3.30
C MET A 178 9.27 12.64 4.04
N GLU A 179 10.13 13.38 3.36
CA GLU A 179 10.78 14.60 3.87
C GLU A 179 9.72 15.66 4.23
N GLU A 180 8.79 15.95 3.33
CA GLU A 180 7.68 16.89 3.59
C GLU A 180 6.80 16.45 4.78
N ALA A 181 6.52 15.14 4.90
CA ALA A 181 5.73 14.62 6.02
C ALA A 181 6.49 14.72 7.36
N GLN A 182 7.81 14.58 7.32
CA GLN A 182 8.68 14.74 8.49
C GLN A 182 8.74 16.21 8.91
N GLU A 183 8.99 17.13 7.98
CA GLU A 183 9.02 18.58 8.25
C GLU A 183 7.67 19.08 8.81
N ALA A 184 6.56 18.54 8.31
CA ALA A 184 5.23 18.84 8.82
C ALA A 184 4.89 18.19 10.17
N GLY A 185 5.81 17.39 10.76
CA GLY A 185 5.55 16.63 11.98
C GLY A 185 4.41 15.60 11.85
N ASN A 186 4.04 15.22 10.62
CA ASN A 186 2.89 14.37 10.36
C ASN A 186 3.27 12.88 10.40
N ALA A 187 3.42 12.36 11.62
CA ALA A 187 3.80 10.97 11.86
C ALA A 187 2.86 9.96 11.17
N ARG A 188 1.55 10.22 11.16
CA ARG A 188 0.56 9.34 10.50
C ARG A 188 0.82 9.22 9.00
N ARG A 189 1.13 10.33 8.34
CA ARG A 189 1.45 10.35 6.91
C ARG A 189 2.77 9.64 6.61
N LEU A 190 3.78 9.86 7.45
CA LEU A 190 5.08 9.19 7.34
C LEU A 190 4.94 7.66 7.46
N PHE A 191 4.22 7.15 8.47
CA PHE A 191 3.96 5.72 8.61
C PHE A 191 3.19 5.13 7.41
N GLN A 192 2.24 5.87 6.85
CA GLN A 192 1.55 5.43 5.63
C GLN A 192 2.51 5.29 4.44
N LEU A 193 3.43 6.25 4.26
CA LEU A 193 4.43 6.22 3.20
C LEU A 193 5.37 5.02 3.35
N ILE A 194 5.88 4.78 4.56
CA ILE A 194 6.73 3.62 4.88
C ILE A 194 6.04 2.30 4.53
N ARG A 195 4.72 2.17 4.84
CA ARG A 195 3.95 0.97 4.50
C ARG A 195 3.80 0.77 2.98
N VAL A 196 3.66 1.86 2.23
CA VAL A 196 3.55 1.82 0.76
C VAL A 196 4.89 1.50 0.09
N THR A 197 6.00 1.93 0.68
CA THR A 197 7.37 1.69 0.19
C THR A 197 8.03 0.42 0.74
N GLY A 198 7.35 -0.32 1.63
CA GLY A 198 7.88 -1.55 2.24
C GLY A 198 8.19 -2.67 1.24
N PRO A 199 8.53 -3.89 1.70
CA PRO A 199 9.15 -4.97 0.91
C PRO A 199 8.37 -5.48 -0.32
N MET A 200 7.20 -4.93 -0.65
CA MET A 200 6.44 -5.26 -1.87
C MET A 200 7.14 -4.84 -3.17
N ALA A 201 8.19 -4.00 -3.11
CA ALA A 201 8.97 -3.57 -4.27
C ALA A 201 10.02 -4.58 -4.77
N SER A 202 10.35 -5.63 -4.01
CA SER A 202 11.35 -6.63 -4.40
C SER A 202 10.76 -7.80 -5.21
N LYS A 203 9.43 -8.00 -5.20
CA LYS A 203 8.75 -9.12 -5.89
C LYS A 203 8.66 -8.98 -7.42
N TRP A 204 9.11 -7.87 -7.99
CA TRP A 204 9.01 -7.59 -9.43
C TRP A 204 10.37 -7.37 -10.12
N CYS A 205 11.46 -7.82 -9.50
CA CYS A 205 12.74 -7.95 -10.19
C CYS A 205 12.79 -9.35 -10.83
N PRO A 206 12.64 -9.49 -12.16
CA PRO A 206 12.97 -10.73 -12.86
C PRO A 206 14.48 -10.99 -12.86
#